data_AF-A0A2D0KV06-F1
#
_entry.id   AF-A0A2D0KV06-F1
#
_cell.length_a   1.000
_cell.length_b   1.000
_cell.length_c   1.000
_cell.angle_alpha   90.00
_cell.angle_beta   90.00
_cell.angle_gamma   90.00
#
_symmetry.space_group_name_H-M   'P 1'
#
loop_
_entity.id
_entity.type
_entity.pdbx_description
1 polymer ?
#
loop_
_entity_poly.entity_id
_entity_poly.type
_entity_poly.pdbx_seq_one_letter_code
_entity_poly.pdbx_strand_id
1 'polypeptide(L)'
;MKNPNLIPKPFAQNGQKDAIPANHKSDLPSQKATWDTGFPQITMMPVTAGGLPPSGRDFNGILNQISENIVYLSQGGKFKYSQEYADSTGGYPKGAILQSDDETREFQSLVDNNKINFNKESPEKVSTAWKQVSTTQLLDELNKKLNRSDVVQSIGSSKTQVMSQNAVTDALNTKQDKGDYATNSALNQVNDNANSRLEKAKNGADIPNKPEFVSNIGAYPKTGGQVDGNIEVTGSVHAVNNVTVGEAIYTAWGDIKGTIWGDEFLSHWVKKTFNEKWANGADIPDKRAFVNNLGLSDVVYRTIGNGPNQIPDMSFFTSGPNWFKMPDGRIIQYGTSRFSRGNDEFFYADARFSVPFPHELSCMFTTLRGYSLGPHAVLNIASDMDSKTWAAISMLKGKLITIPPQSVMWLAIGYWWGSFMKYKYSDNLFYPYALKADYIKSGIWPDTGIDVDESVFAQWTAPPPVGKMRITGSDGLPAWGDIPPPTPPTPQEMQQRAEHQKQRLLSKAKEKIDIWQDAVELDMATKEEKAALLKWKKYRVLLNRVDCSTAPDIVWPEQPE
;
A
#
# COMPACT_ATOMS: atom_id res chain seq x y z
N MET A 1 -12.24 -20.04 -9.80
CA MET A 1 -12.04 -19.20 -8.60
C MET A 1 -10.83 -19.73 -7.84
N LYS A 2 -9.95 -18.88 -7.32
CA LYS A 2 -8.85 -19.32 -6.45
C LYS A 2 -9.45 -19.79 -5.12
N ASN A 3 -9.05 -20.95 -4.62
CA ASN A 3 -9.50 -21.40 -3.30
C ASN A 3 -9.15 -20.33 -2.24
N PRO A 4 -10.04 -20.07 -1.27
CA PRO A 4 -9.71 -19.21 -0.15
C PRO A 4 -8.52 -19.80 0.62
N ASN A 5 -7.80 -18.96 1.36
CA ASN A 5 -6.73 -19.43 2.22
C ASN A 5 -7.31 -20.36 3.28
N LEU A 6 -6.91 -21.63 3.27
CA LEU A 6 -7.39 -22.64 4.21
C LEU A 6 -6.75 -22.42 5.58
N ILE A 7 -7.59 -22.49 6.63
CA ILE A 7 -7.12 -22.42 8.02
C ILE A 7 -6.51 -23.79 8.37
N PRO A 8 -5.23 -23.86 8.78
CA PRO A 8 -4.55 -25.14 8.98
C PRO A 8 -4.87 -25.81 10.33
N LYS A 9 -5.29 -25.04 11.33
CA LYS A 9 -5.64 -25.53 12.68
C LYS A 9 -6.60 -24.57 13.39
N PRO A 10 -7.41 -25.06 14.34
CA PRO A 10 -8.29 -24.19 15.11
C PRO A 10 -7.49 -23.11 15.86
N PHE A 11 -8.04 -21.90 15.92
CA PHE A 11 -7.46 -20.78 16.65
C PHE A 11 -7.33 -21.15 18.14
N ALA A 12 -6.20 -20.82 18.76
CA ALA A 12 -5.92 -21.18 20.17
C ALA A 12 -6.12 -22.68 20.52
N GLN A 13 -5.89 -23.61 19.58
CA GLN A 13 -6.03 -25.06 19.81
C GLN A 13 -5.28 -25.53 21.08
N ASN A 14 -4.04 -25.07 21.27
CA ASN A 14 -3.21 -25.36 22.44
C ASN A 14 -3.15 -24.19 23.45
N GLY A 15 -3.94 -23.14 23.24
CA GLY A 15 -3.98 -21.97 24.12
C GLY A 15 -4.96 -22.14 25.28
N GLN A 16 -4.84 -21.27 26.29
CA GLN A 16 -5.85 -21.17 27.35
C GLN A 16 -7.16 -20.69 26.75
N LYS A 17 -8.21 -21.50 26.91
CA LYS A 17 -9.56 -21.23 26.42
C LYS A 17 -10.58 -21.79 27.39
N ASP A 18 -11.75 -21.16 27.42
CA ASP A 18 -12.88 -21.66 28.20
C ASP A 18 -13.96 -22.21 27.27
N ALA A 19 -14.70 -23.22 27.74
CA ALA A 19 -15.91 -23.64 27.06
C ALA A 19 -16.97 -22.53 27.15
N ILE A 20 -17.68 -22.32 26.05
CA ILE A 20 -18.71 -21.28 25.92
C ILE A 20 -20.07 -21.95 26.08
N PRO A 21 -20.78 -21.72 27.21
CA PRO A 21 -22.07 -22.33 27.44
C PRO A 21 -23.12 -21.75 26.49
N ALA A 22 -24.18 -22.52 26.22
CA ALA A 22 -25.26 -22.09 25.35
C ALA A 22 -25.97 -20.83 25.90
N ASN A 23 -26.36 -20.88 27.18
CA ASN A 23 -27.10 -19.80 27.85
C ASN A 23 -26.37 -19.33 29.11
N HIS A 24 -26.59 -18.09 29.52
CA HIS A 24 -26.04 -17.56 30.77
C HIS A 24 -26.75 -18.17 31.99
N LYS A 25 -25.98 -18.45 33.05
CA LYS A 25 -26.47 -18.98 34.33
C LYS A 25 -25.88 -18.16 35.48
N SER A 26 -26.63 -18.00 36.57
CA SER A 26 -26.26 -17.12 37.69
C SER A 26 -25.03 -17.58 38.48
N ASP A 27 -24.60 -18.82 38.32
CA ASP A 27 -23.38 -19.40 38.88
C ASP A 27 -22.12 -19.13 38.03
N LEU A 28 -22.29 -18.55 36.83
CA LEU A 28 -21.19 -18.16 35.97
C LEU A 28 -20.65 -16.77 36.33
N PRO A 29 -19.37 -16.47 36.05
CA PRO A 29 -18.84 -15.12 36.19
C PRO A 29 -19.67 -14.12 35.39
N SER A 30 -19.90 -12.93 35.96
CA SER A 30 -20.75 -11.90 35.33
C SER A 30 -20.26 -11.44 33.95
N GLN A 31 -18.95 -11.57 33.66
CA GLN A 31 -18.33 -11.26 32.38
C GLN A 31 -18.29 -12.43 31.37
N LYS A 32 -18.83 -13.60 31.73
CA LYS A 32 -18.77 -14.84 30.94
C LYS A 32 -19.56 -14.72 29.66
N ALA A 33 -18.92 -15.00 28.52
CA ALA A 33 -19.62 -15.07 27.23
C ALA A 33 -20.41 -16.38 27.08
N THR A 34 -21.57 -16.29 26.42
CA THR A 34 -22.42 -17.44 26.06
C THR A 34 -22.85 -17.36 24.59
N TRP A 35 -23.35 -18.47 24.03
CA TRP A 35 -23.81 -18.48 22.63
C TRP A 35 -25.11 -17.68 22.42
N ASP A 36 -25.99 -17.60 23.43
CA ASP A 36 -27.28 -16.89 23.32
C ASP A 36 -27.16 -15.36 23.37
N THR A 37 -26.36 -14.83 24.29
CA THR A 37 -26.29 -13.40 24.61
C THR A 37 -24.95 -12.78 24.23
N GLY A 38 -23.96 -13.58 23.82
CA GLY A 38 -22.62 -13.11 23.49
C GLY A 38 -21.86 -12.62 24.73
N PHE A 39 -21.11 -11.53 24.60
CA PHE A 39 -20.47 -10.89 25.74
C PHE A 39 -21.50 -10.02 26.51
N PRO A 40 -21.66 -10.20 27.83
CA PRO A 40 -22.69 -9.47 28.58
C PRO A 40 -22.37 -7.98 28.73
N GLN A 41 -23.40 -7.15 28.97
CA GLN A 41 -23.30 -5.68 29.01
C GLN A 41 -22.24 -5.15 29.97
N ILE A 42 -21.96 -5.85 31.08
CA ILE A 42 -20.91 -5.49 32.03
C ILE A 42 -19.52 -5.40 31.37
N THR A 43 -19.32 -6.10 30.25
CA THR A 43 -18.10 -6.06 29.45
C THR A 43 -18.01 -4.95 28.43
N MET A 44 -19.13 -4.24 28.24
CA MET A 44 -19.24 -3.10 27.34
C MET A 44 -19.26 -1.77 28.11
N MET A 45 -19.16 -1.80 29.43
CA MET A 45 -19.09 -0.62 30.30
C MET A 45 -17.63 -0.20 30.54
N PRO A 46 -17.34 1.10 30.67
CA PRO A 46 -16.01 1.56 31.09
C PRO A 46 -15.60 0.96 32.43
N VAL A 47 -14.32 0.63 32.59
CA VAL A 47 -13.79 0.08 33.86
C VAL A 47 -14.01 1.06 35.02
N THR A 48 -13.96 2.37 34.75
CA THR A 48 -14.25 3.44 35.73
C THR A 48 -15.69 3.45 36.23
N ALA A 49 -16.62 2.83 35.51
CA ALA A 49 -18.03 2.66 35.89
C ALA A 49 -18.32 1.25 36.46
N GLY A 50 -17.29 0.47 36.79
CA GLY A 50 -17.42 -0.90 37.31
C GLY A 50 -17.55 -1.98 36.25
N GLY A 51 -17.33 -1.66 34.97
CA GLY A 51 -17.29 -2.65 33.89
C GLY A 51 -16.07 -3.58 33.97
N LEU A 52 -16.19 -4.80 33.45
CA LEU A 52 -15.14 -5.82 33.46
C LEU A 52 -14.75 -6.19 32.03
N PRO A 53 -13.47 -6.19 31.63
CA PRO A 53 -13.11 -6.50 30.25
C PRO A 53 -13.55 -7.93 29.85
N PRO A 54 -13.91 -8.15 28.57
CA PRO A 54 -14.15 -9.50 28.06
C PRO A 54 -12.97 -10.43 28.34
N SER A 55 -13.26 -11.69 28.71
CA SER A 55 -12.21 -12.67 28.97
C SER A 55 -11.50 -13.08 27.69
N GLY A 56 -10.17 -12.95 27.64
CA GLY A 56 -9.35 -13.49 26.54
C GLY A 56 -9.48 -15.01 26.37
N ARG A 57 -9.79 -15.73 27.46
CA ARG A 57 -10.07 -17.18 27.41
C ARG A 57 -11.40 -17.49 26.76
N ASP A 58 -12.40 -16.63 26.93
CA ASP A 58 -13.68 -16.75 26.23
C ASP A 58 -13.52 -16.42 24.74
N PHE A 59 -12.75 -15.38 24.39
CA PHE A 59 -12.41 -15.10 22.98
C PHE A 59 -11.73 -16.28 22.31
N ASN A 60 -10.71 -16.86 22.97
CA ASN A 60 -10.04 -18.04 22.47
C ASN A 60 -11.02 -19.23 22.35
N GLY A 61 -11.95 -19.41 23.30
CA GLY A 61 -12.98 -20.45 23.26
C GLY A 61 -13.92 -20.32 22.05
N ILE A 62 -14.49 -19.14 21.84
CA ILE A 62 -15.40 -18.84 20.74
C ILE A 62 -14.70 -19.06 19.39
N LEU A 63 -13.53 -18.42 19.21
CA LEU A 63 -12.77 -18.51 17.95
C LEU A 63 -12.28 -19.93 17.70
N ASN A 64 -11.90 -20.67 18.75
CA ASN A 64 -11.52 -22.07 18.64
C ASN A 64 -12.68 -22.92 18.11
N GLN A 65 -13.87 -22.82 18.72
CA GLN A 65 -15.03 -23.64 18.31
C GLN A 65 -15.50 -23.33 16.89
N ILE A 66 -15.51 -22.06 16.48
CA ILE A 66 -15.87 -21.67 15.10
C ILE A 66 -14.82 -22.20 14.11
N SER A 67 -13.54 -21.99 14.40
CA SER A 67 -12.46 -22.41 13.50
C SER A 67 -12.30 -23.94 13.45
N GLU A 68 -12.68 -24.68 14.49
CA GLU A 68 -12.73 -26.14 14.49
C GLU A 68 -13.68 -26.68 13.41
N ASN A 69 -14.90 -26.13 13.34
CA ASN A 69 -15.85 -26.48 12.27
C ASN A 69 -15.32 -26.13 10.88
N ILE A 70 -14.66 -24.98 10.73
CA ILE A 70 -14.08 -24.54 9.44
C ILE A 70 -12.94 -25.48 9.01
N VAL A 71 -12.06 -25.86 9.94
CA VAL A 71 -10.95 -26.79 9.65
C VAL A 71 -11.49 -28.17 9.29
N TYR A 72 -12.49 -28.67 10.02
CA TYR A 72 -13.14 -29.95 9.72
C TYR A 72 -13.71 -29.99 8.29
N LEU A 73 -14.47 -28.97 7.90
CA LEU A 73 -15.01 -28.85 6.54
C LEU A 73 -13.90 -28.68 5.49
N SER A 74 -12.85 -27.91 5.79
CA SER A 74 -11.71 -27.68 4.87
C SER A 74 -10.91 -28.96 4.60
N GLN A 75 -10.93 -29.93 5.52
CA GLN A 75 -10.34 -31.26 5.35
C GLN A 75 -11.27 -32.23 4.60
N GLY A 76 -12.44 -31.77 4.13
CA GLY A 76 -13.44 -32.60 3.46
C GLY A 76 -14.39 -33.31 4.41
N GLY A 77 -14.36 -32.99 5.72
CA GLY A 77 -15.27 -33.54 6.71
C GLY A 77 -16.73 -33.20 6.40
N LYS A 78 -17.63 -34.13 6.74
CA LYS A 78 -19.08 -33.99 6.57
C LYS A 78 -19.76 -34.27 7.91
N PHE A 79 -20.59 -33.35 8.38
CA PHE A 79 -21.22 -33.51 9.68
C PHE A 79 -22.12 -34.75 9.72
N LYS A 80 -21.98 -35.52 10.80
CA LYS A 80 -22.83 -36.68 11.09
C LYS A 80 -24.11 -36.22 11.80
N TYR A 81 -25.11 -37.10 11.85
CA TYR A 81 -26.31 -36.85 12.64
C TYR A 81 -25.99 -36.78 14.14
N SER A 82 -26.36 -35.69 14.81
CA SER A 82 -26.32 -35.56 16.27
C SER A 82 -27.74 -35.45 16.81
N GLN A 83 -28.08 -36.36 17.73
CA GLN A 83 -29.36 -36.34 18.41
C GLN A 83 -29.46 -35.14 19.35
N GLU A 84 -28.39 -34.85 20.08
CA GLU A 84 -28.30 -33.73 21.01
C GLU A 84 -28.49 -32.38 20.29
N TYR A 85 -27.89 -32.23 19.11
CA TYR A 85 -28.09 -31.05 18.27
C TYR A 85 -29.54 -30.97 17.78
N ALA A 86 -30.06 -32.04 17.16
CA ALA A 86 -31.43 -32.06 16.66
C ALA A 86 -32.48 -31.76 17.75
N ASP A 87 -32.25 -32.21 18.98
CA ASP A 87 -33.18 -31.95 20.08
C ASP A 87 -33.09 -30.52 20.60
N SER A 88 -31.89 -29.94 20.68
CA SER A 88 -31.69 -28.56 21.16
C SER A 88 -32.08 -27.49 20.11
N THR A 89 -31.99 -27.78 18.82
CA THR A 89 -32.28 -26.81 17.74
C THR A 89 -33.64 -27.03 17.06
N GLY A 90 -34.41 -28.03 17.47
CA GLY A 90 -35.71 -28.34 16.85
C GLY A 90 -35.63 -29.24 15.61
N GLY A 91 -34.45 -29.76 15.28
CA GLY A 91 -34.22 -30.71 14.19
C GLY A 91 -33.39 -30.12 13.05
N TYR A 92 -33.01 -30.96 12.10
CA TYR A 92 -32.29 -30.52 10.90
C TYR A 92 -33.25 -29.97 9.85
N PRO A 93 -32.93 -28.84 9.17
CA PRO A 93 -33.81 -28.27 8.15
C PRO A 93 -33.86 -29.13 6.88
N LYS A 94 -34.87 -28.91 6.04
CA LYS A 94 -34.97 -29.55 4.74
C LYS A 94 -33.76 -29.19 3.86
N GLY A 95 -33.23 -30.18 3.16
CA GLY A 95 -32.06 -30.03 2.29
C GLY A 95 -30.72 -30.15 3.01
N ALA A 96 -30.67 -30.20 4.34
CA ALA A 96 -29.45 -30.51 5.08
C ALA A 96 -28.87 -31.86 4.65
N ILE A 97 -27.56 -31.94 4.45
CA ILE A 97 -26.85 -33.17 4.06
C ILE A 97 -25.96 -33.59 5.22
N LEU A 98 -26.14 -34.84 5.67
CA LEU A 98 -25.38 -35.43 6.77
C LEU A 98 -24.81 -36.79 6.34
N GLN A 99 -23.69 -37.16 6.94
CA GLN A 99 -23.02 -38.43 6.69
C GLN A 99 -23.45 -39.51 7.70
N SER A 100 -23.47 -40.77 7.26
CA SER A 100 -23.64 -41.93 8.13
C SER A 100 -22.49 -42.11 9.11
N ASP A 101 -22.78 -42.78 10.23
CA ASP A 101 -21.78 -43.03 11.27
C ASP A 101 -20.63 -43.89 10.76
N ASP A 102 -20.95 -44.84 9.87
CA ASP A 102 -20.02 -45.72 9.14
C ASP A 102 -19.28 -45.02 7.99
N GLU A 103 -19.57 -43.74 7.72
CA GLU A 103 -18.98 -42.90 6.68
C GLU A 103 -19.21 -43.37 5.24
N THR A 104 -19.98 -44.44 5.05
CA THR A 104 -20.20 -45.05 3.74
C THR A 104 -21.28 -44.36 2.92
N ARG A 105 -22.19 -43.61 3.56
CA ARG A 105 -23.40 -43.06 2.95
C ARG A 105 -23.62 -41.60 3.35
N GLU A 106 -24.33 -40.89 2.48
CA GLU A 106 -24.78 -39.53 2.74
C GLU A 106 -26.29 -39.41 2.51
N PHE A 107 -26.94 -38.67 3.40
CA PHE A 107 -28.38 -38.50 3.42
C PHE A 107 -28.74 -37.02 3.36
N GLN A 108 -29.66 -36.68 2.46
CA GLN A 108 -30.27 -35.35 2.37
C GLN A 108 -31.64 -35.37 3.05
N SER A 109 -31.87 -34.42 3.96
CA SER A 109 -33.17 -34.26 4.64
C SER A 109 -34.25 -33.83 3.65
N LEU A 110 -35.40 -34.50 3.68
CA LEU A 110 -36.55 -34.21 2.83
C LEU A 110 -37.60 -33.32 3.52
N VAL A 111 -37.50 -33.17 4.84
CA VAL A 111 -38.46 -32.44 5.70
C VAL A 111 -37.74 -31.43 6.61
N ASP A 112 -38.44 -30.39 7.02
CA ASP A 112 -37.96 -29.46 8.05
C ASP A 112 -38.07 -30.08 9.44
N ASN A 113 -37.29 -29.55 10.40
CA ASN A 113 -37.29 -30.01 11.80
C ASN A 113 -37.04 -31.53 11.91
N ASN A 114 -36.19 -32.08 11.05
CA ASN A 114 -35.97 -33.51 10.93
C ASN A 114 -35.19 -34.05 12.13
N LYS A 115 -35.86 -34.91 12.91
CA LYS A 115 -35.31 -35.60 14.08
C LYS A 115 -35.14 -37.11 13.87
N ILE A 116 -35.33 -37.62 12.66
CA ILE A 116 -35.18 -39.06 12.39
C ILE A 116 -33.70 -39.37 12.24
N ASN A 117 -33.16 -40.21 13.12
CA ASN A 117 -31.77 -40.66 13.04
C ASN A 117 -31.64 -41.82 12.04
N PHE A 118 -31.10 -41.54 10.85
CA PHE A 118 -30.96 -42.54 9.79
C PHE A 118 -29.94 -43.65 10.07
N ASN A 119 -29.11 -43.52 11.11
CA ASN A 119 -28.19 -44.58 11.54
C ASN A 119 -28.88 -45.61 12.46
N LYS A 120 -30.07 -45.32 13.00
CA LYS A 120 -30.75 -46.16 14.00
C LYS A 120 -32.15 -46.63 13.57
N GLU A 121 -32.81 -45.87 12.71
CA GLU A 121 -34.20 -46.13 12.31
C GLU A 121 -34.29 -47.10 11.12
N SER A 122 -35.47 -47.69 10.91
CA SER A 122 -35.67 -48.66 9.82
C SER A 122 -35.57 -47.99 8.43
N PRO A 123 -35.12 -48.71 7.38
CA PRO A 123 -35.00 -48.14 6.03
C PRO A 123 -36.28 -47.50 5.51
N GLU A 124 -37.44 -48.09 5.82
CA GLU A 124 -38.75 -47.56 5.43
C GLU A 124 -38.98 -46.20 6.07
N LYS A 125 -38.78 -46.09 7.40
CA LYS A 125 -38.94 -44.82 8.12
C LYS A 125 -37.91 -43.79 7.69
N VAL A 126 -36.66 -44.19 7.46
CA VAL A 126 -35.60 -43.31 6.95
C VAL A 126 -35.99 -42.73 5.60
N SER A 127 -36.44 -43.56 4.65
CA SER A 127 -36.82 -43.12 3.30
C SER A 127 -37.96 -42.09 3.24
N THR A 128 -38.78 -41.97 4.29
CA THR A 128 -39.84 -40.95 4.35
C THR A 128 -39.29 -39.54 4.64
N ALA A 129 -38.14 -39.43 5.29
CA ALA A 129 -37.58 -38.17 5.78
C ALA A 129 -36.16 -37.88 5.28
N TRP A 130 -35.48 -38.89 4.75
CA TRP A 130 -34.11 -38.81 4.24
C TRP A 130 -34.02 -39.50 2.90
N LYS A 131 -33.28 -38.88 1.98
CA LYS A 131 -32.88 -39.48 0.71
C LYS A 131 -31.40 -39.80 0.76
N GLN A 132 -31.03 -41.06 0.54
CA GLN A 132 -29.64 -41.42 0.31
C GLN A 132 -29.18 -40.79 -1.01
N VAL A 133 -28.13 -39.98 -0.96
CA VAL A 133 -27.59 -39.23 -2.12
C VAL A 133 -26.22 -39.72 -2.56
N SER A 134 -25.51 -40.47 -1.69
CA SER A 134 -24.23 -41.09 -2.00
C SER A 134 -24.06 -42.39 -1.21
N THR A 135 -23.38 -43.38 -1.80
CA THR A 135 -22.89 -44.58 -1.12
C THR A 135 -21.57 -45.04 -1.72
N THR A 136 -20.65 -45.49 -0.87
CA THR A 136 -19.38 -46.12 -1.26
C THR A 136 -19.51 -47.63 -1.50
N GLN A 137 -20.66 -48.23 -1.15
CA GLN A 137 -20.93 -49.68 -1.22
C GLN A 137 -21.84 -50.09 -2.39
N LEU A 138 -22.00 -49.22 -3.41
CA LEU A 138 -22.94 -49.44 -4.52
C LEU A 138 -22.78 -50.83 -5.18
N LEU A 139 -21.54 -51.29 -5.30
CA LEU A 139 -21.21 -52.57 -5.95
C LEU A 139 -21.69 -53.79 -5.13
N ASP A 140 -21.60 -53.73 -3.81
CA ASP A 140 -22.02 -54.81 -2.92
C ASP A 140 -23.55 -54.90 -2.81
N GLU A 141 -24.24 -53.76 -2.84
CA GLU A 141 -25.71 -53.71 -2.88
C GLU A 141 -26.28 -54.30 -4.18
N LEU A 142 -25.63 -54.04 -5.32
CA LEU A 142 -26.01 -54.65 -6.61
C LEU A 142 -25.85 -56.17 -6.59
N ASN A 143 -24.75 -56.67 -6.00
CA ASN A 143 -24.50 -58.11 -5.90
C ASN A 143 -25.53 -58.86 -5.05
N LYS A 144 -26.14 -58.23 -4.03
CA LYS A 144 -27.20 -58.85 -3.21
C LYS A 144 -28.54 -58.99 -3.94
N LYS A 145 -28.84 -58.12 -4.91
CA LYS A 145 -30.09 -58.17 -5.70
C LYS A 145 -30.08 -59.24 -6.79
N LEU A 146 -28.92 -59.81 -7.10
CA LEU A 146 -28.76 -60.83 -8.14
C LEU A 146 -28.48 -62.19 -7.49
N ASN A 147 -29.52 -63.02 -7.33
CA ASN A 147 -29.39 -64.32 -6.68
C ASN A 147 -28.84 -65.37 -7.66
N ARG A 148 -27.54 -65.66 -7.57
CA ARG A 148 -26.84 -66.53 -8.53
C ARG A 148 -27.35 -67.98 -8.57
N SER A 149 -28.03 -68.44 -7.51
CA SER A 149 -28.62 -69.78 -7.44
C SER A 149 -29.86 -69.95 -8.33
N ASP A 150 -30.64 -68.89 -8.54
CA ASP A 150 -31.87 -68.94 -9.36
C ASP A 150 -31.56 -69.04 -10.87
N VAL A 151 -30.29 -68.85 -11.25
CA VAL A 151 -29.81 -68.91 -12.63
C VAL A 151 -29.52 -70.35 -13.07
N VAL A 152 -29.44 -71.34 -12.17
CA VAL A 152 -28.83 -72.65 -12.51
C VAL A 152 -29.77 -73.87 -12.46
N GLN A 153 -30.89 -73.93 -11.71
CA GLN A 153 -31.66 -75.21 -11.61
C GLN A 153 -33.18 -75.07 -11.36
N SER A 154 -33.97 -74.73 -12.37
CA SER A 154 -35.41 -75.05 -12.38
C SER A 154 -35.81 -75.72 -13.69
N ILE A 155 -36.13 -77.02 -13.61
CA ILE A 155 -36.39 -77.90 -14.75
C ILE A 155 -37.88 -77.80 -15.10
N GLY A 156 -38.23 -77.12 -16.19
CA GLY A 156 -39.61 -77.06 -16.67
C GLY A 156 -39.73 -76.70 -18.14
N SER A 157 -40.80 -77.18 -18.79
CA SER A 157 -41.10 -77.04 -20.23
C SER A 157 -41.99 -75.82 -20.56
N SER A 158 -42.01 -74.80 -19.69
CA SER A 158 -42.77 -73.56 -19.87
C SER A 158 -41.95 -72.47 -20.60
N LYS A 159 -42.63 -71.55 -21.31
CA LYS A 159 -42.03 -70.33 -21.90
C LYS A 159 -41.48 -69.34 -20.86
N THR A 160 -41.76 -69.56 -19.58
CA THR A 160 -41.32 -68.70 -18.47
C THR A 160 -40.16 -69.30 -17.67
N GLN A 161 -39.61 -70.44 -18.11
CA GLN A 161 -38.53 -71.17 -17.43
C GLN A 161 -37.41 -71.53 -18.42
N VAL A 162 -36.19 -71.74 -17.92
CA VAL A 162 -35.02 -72.12 -18.74
C VAL A 162 -35.02 -73.64 -18.96
N MET A 163 -34.87 -74.08 -20.21
CA MET A 163 -34.89 -75.49 -20.59
C MET A 163 -33.61 -76.24 -20.17
N SER A 164 -33.72 -77.53 -19.83
CA SER A 164 -32.56 -78.36 -19.46
C SER A 164 -31.67 -78.69 -20.67
N GLN A 165 -30.37 -78.89 -20.41
CA GLN A 165 -29.39 -79.18 -21.46
C GLN A 165 -29.69 -80.48 -22.22
N ASN A 166 -30.28 -81.48 -21.57
CA ASN A 166 -30.70 -82.72 -22.24
C ASN A 166 -31.85 -82.45 -23.23
N ALA A 167 -32.84 -81.65 -22.83
CA ALA A 167 -33.95 -81.29 -23.71
C ALA A 167 -33.50 -80.43 -24.90
N VAL A 168 -32.52 -79.55 -24.70
CA VAL A 168 -31.86 -78.80 -25.79
C VAL A 168 -31.11 -79.73 -26.72
N THR A 169 -30.39 -80.72 -26.18
CA THR A 169 -29.62 -81.70 -26.95
C THR A 169 -30.53 -82.58 -27.80
N ASP A 170 -31.64 -83.09 -27.23
CA ASP A 170 -32.62 -83.90 -27.95
C ASP A 170 -33.30 -83.11 -29.08
N ALA A 171 -33.63 -81.84 -28.83
CA ALA A 171 -34.19 -80.95 -29.86
C ALA A 171 -33.20 -80.67 -31.00
N LEU A 172 -31.93 -80.41 -30.69
CA LEU A 172 -30.87 -80.16 -31.68
C LEU A 172 -30.56 -81.39 -32.53
N ASN A 173 -30.61 -82.60 -31.95
CA ASN A 173 -30.40 -83.84 -32.69
C ASN A 173 -31.44 -84.09 -33.79
N THR A 174 -32.55 -83.37 -33.81
CA THR A 174 -33.57 -83.42 -34.89
C THR A 174 -33.38 -82.35 -35.97
N LYS A 175 -32.40 -81.45 -35.82
CA LYS A 175 -32.21 -80.27 -36.69
C LYS A 175 -31.05 -80.38 -37.68
N GLN A 176 -30.25 -81.45 -37.63
CA GLN A 176 -29.14 -81.66 -38.56
C GLN A 176 -29.04 -83.14 -38.95
N ASP A 177 -28.98 -83.41 -40.26
CA ASP A 177 -28.83 -84.77 -40.80
C ASP A 177 -27.40 -85.28 -40.59
N LYS A 178 -27.24 -86.59 -40.36
CA LYS A 178 -25.91 -87.21 -40.21
C LYS A 178 -25.18 -87.25 -41.56
N GLY A 179 -24.00 -86.63 -41.65
CA GLY A 179 -23.10 -86.66 -42.81
C GLY A 179 -21.61 -86.58 -42.43
N ASP A 180 -20.72 -86.70 -43.42
CA ASP A 180 -19.25 -86.63 -43.23
C ASP A 180 -18.78 -85.17 -43.14
N TYR A 181 -18.31 -84.77 -41.96
CA TYR A 181 -17.76 -83.44 -41.70
C TYR A 181 -16.23 -83.51 -41.53
N ALA A 182 -15.54 -82.44 -41.95
CA ALA A 182 -14.09 -82.32 -41.82
C ALA A 182 -13.65 -82.52 -40.35
N THR A 183 -12.65 -83.37 -40.14
CA THR A 183 -12.10 -83.65 -38.80
C THR A 183 -11.11 -82.58 -38.37
N ASN A 184 -10.85 -82.48 -37.06
CA ASN A 184 -9.86 -81.55 -36.50
C ASN A 184 -8.47 -81.71 -37.14
N SER A 185 -8.10 -82.89 -37.65
CA SER A 185 -6.80 -83.09 -38.29
C SER A 185 -6.67 -82.34 -39.62
N ALA A 186 -7.74 -82.29 -40.42
CA ALA A 186 -7.76 -81.54 -41.67
C ALA A 186 -7.77 -80.03 -41.39
N LEU A 187 -8.51 -79.60 -40.36
CA LEU A 187 -8.45 -78.22 -39.87
C LEU A 187 -7.04 -77.85 -39.37
N ASN A 188 -6.38 -78.75 -38.63
CA ASN A 188 -5.05 -78.49 -38.07
C ASN A 188 -4.00 -78.31 -39.16
N GLN A 189 -4.03 -79.09 -40.24
CA GLN A 189 -3.10 -78.88 -41.35
C GLN A 189 -3.29 -77.53 -42.05
N VAL A 190 -4.54 -77.10 -42.23
CA VAL A 190 -4.84 -75.76 -42.78
C VAL A 190 -4.40 -74.67 -41.79
N ASN A 191 -4.64 -74.87 -40.49
CA ASN A 191 -4.22 -73.95 -39.44
C ASN A 191 -2.69 -73.86 -39.35
N ASP A 192 -1.96 -74.97 -39.43
CA ASP A 192 -0.50 -74.97 -39.35
C ASP A 192 0.11 -74.24 -40.55
N ASN A 193 -0.42 -74.46 -41.76
CA ASN A 193 -0.01 -73.71 -42.94
C ASN A 193 -0.31 -72.20 -42.79
N ALA A 194 -1.52 -71.85 -42.34
CA ALA A 194 -1.91 -70.46 -42.10
C ALA A 194 -1.05 -69.80 -41.01
N ASN A 195 -0.77 -70.53 -39.92
CA ASN A 195 0.08 -70.08 -38.82
C ASN A 195 1.52 -69.89 -39.28
N SER A 196 2.00 -70.69 -40.24
CA SER A 196 3.39 -70.65 -40.73
C SER A 196 3.74 -69.49 -41.67
N ARG A 197 2.72 -68.77 -42.16
CA ARG A 197 2.84 -67.60 -43.02
C ARG A 197 2.72 -66.33 -42.19
N LEU A 198 3.63 -65.37 -42.43
CA LEU A 198 3.75 -64.13 -41.68
C LEU A 198 3.96 -64.37 -40.17
N GLU A 199 4.68 -65.44 -39.82
CA GLU A 199 4.97 -65.77 -38.41
C GLU A 199 5.73 -64.63 -37.74
N LYS A 200 5.19 -64.10 -36.64
CA LYS A 200 5.82 -63.01 -35.87
C LYS A 200 7.27 -63.31 -35.49
N ALA A 201 7.55 -64.55 -35.10
CA ALA A 201 8.89 -64.98 -34.69
C ALA A 201 9.92 -64.94 -35.85
N LYS A 202 9.46 -65.07 -37.09
CA LYS A 202 10.31 -64.99 -38.29
C LYS A 202 10.64 -63.56 -38.69
N ASN A 203 10.04 -62.55 -38.05
CA ASN A 203 10.29 -61.12 -38.29
C ASN A 203 10.27 -60.75 -39.79
N GLY A 204 9.36 -61.36 -40.56
CA GLY A 204 9.22 -61.13 -42.00
C GLY A 204 10.26 -61.81 -42.88
N ALA A 205 11.07 -62.74 -42.36
CA ALA A 205 12.01 -63.53 -43.16
C ALA A 205 11.33 -64.40 -44.22
N ASP A 206 10.10 -64.82 -43.95
CA ASP A 206 9.22 -65.61 -44.79
C ASP A 206 8.43 -64.79 -45.83
N ILE A 207 8.61 -63.45 -45.85
CA ILE A 207 8.03 -62.56 -46.85
C ILE A 207 8.88 -62.65 -48.13
N PRO A 208 8.34 -63.17 -49.25
CA PRO A 208 9.13 -63.36 -50.47
C PRO A 208 9.62 -62.04 -51.09
N ASN A 209 8.79 -60.99 -51.07
CA ASN A 209 9.11 -59.65 -51.59
C ASN A 209 8.79 -58.58 -50.53
N LYS A 210 9.77 -58.26 -49.69
CA LYS A 210 9.60 -57.29 -48.60
C LYS A 210 9.28 -55.87 -49.09
N PRO A 211 9.94 -55.31 -50.11
CA PRO A 211 9.59 -53.99 -50.65
C PRO A 211 8.14 -53.88 -51.12
N GLU A 212 7.66 -54.86 -51.90
CA GLU A 212 6.28 -54.88 -52.39
C GLU A 212 5.27 -55.11 -51.27
N PHE A 213 5.58 -55.99 -50.31
CA PHE A 213 4.76 -56.20 -49.12
C PHE A 213 4.58 -54.91 -48.32
N VAL A 214 5.67 -54.18 -48.06
CA VAL A 214 5.66 -52.90 -47.34
C VAL A 214 4.86 -51.83 -48.11
N SER A 215 5.01 -51.78 -49.43
CA SER A 215 4.23 -50.90 -50.31
C SER A 215 2.73 -51.22 -50.26
N ASN A 216 2.35 -52.50 -50.30
CA ASN A 216 0.96 -52.93 -50.32
C ASN A 216 0.24 -52.69 -48.98
N ILE A 217 0.96 -52.76 -47.86
CA ILE A 217 0.38 -52.51 -46.53
C ILE A 217 0.52 -51.05 -46.07
N GLY A 218 1.21 -50.20 -46.84
CA GLY A 218 1.45 -48.80 -46.47
C GLY A 218 2.32 -48.61 -45.22
N ALA A 219 3.19 -49.58 -44.89
CA ALA A 219 4.08 -49.45 -43.74
C ALA A 219 5.29 -48.57 -44.10
N TYR A 220 5.67 -47.67 -43.19
CA TYR A 220 6.89 -46.86 -43.33
C TYR A 220 8.08 -47.49 -42.60
N PRO A 221 9.33 -47.23 -43.03
CA PRO A 221 10.52 -47.79 -42.38
C PRO A 221 10.60 -47.41 -40.90
N LYS A 222 11.10 -48.34 -40.07
CA LYS A 222 11.30 -48.14 -38.61
C LYS A 222 12.28 -47.01 -38.27
N THR A 223 13.11 -46.57 -39.21
CA THR A 223 14.12 -45.52 -38.99
C THR A 223 14.22 -44.60 -40.19
N GLY A 224 13.69 -43.37 -40.06
CA GLY A 224 13.82 -42.30 -41.05
C GLY A 224 13.04 -42.56 -42.35
N GLY A 225 12.24 -41.59 -42.76
CA GLY A 225 11.49 -41.64 -44.01
C GLY A 225 10.75 -40.34 -44.27
N GLN A 226 10.44 -40.08 -45.53
CA GLN A 226 9.58 -38.96 -45.96
C GLN A 226 8.21 -39.53 -46.34
N VAL A 227 7.15 -38.98 -45.77
CA VAL A 227 5.78 -39.24 -46.19
C VAL A 227 5.40 -38.15 -47.19
N ASP A 228 4.99 -38.53 -48.39
CA ASP A 228 4.47 -37.60 -49.40
C ASP A 228 2.93 -37.62 -49.34
N GLY A 229 2.32 -36.57 -48.79
CA GLY A 229 0.87 -36.45 -48.61
C GLY A 229 0.43 -36.01 -47.21
N ASN A 230 -0.89 -36.00 -46.99
CA ASN A 230 -1.50 -35.62 -45.72
C ASN A 230 -1.32 -36.73 -44.66
N ILE A 231 -0.91 -36.36 -43.45
CA ILE A 231 -0.87 -37.27 -42.30
C ILE A 231 -1.99 -36.87 -41.33
N GLU A 232 -3.00 -37.73 -41.18
CA GLU A 232 -4.04 -37.59 -40.15
C GLU A 232 -3.68 -38.43 -38.93
N VAL A 233 -3.57 -37.80 -37.75
CA VAL A 233 -3.31 -38.47 -36.47
C VAL A 233 -4.50 -38.22 -35.55
N THR A 234 -5.16 -39.29 -35.11
CA THR A 234 -6.33 -39.21 -34.21
C THR A 234 -5.96 -39.13 -32.72
N GLY A 235 -4.66 -39.16 -32.41
CA GLY A 235 -4.10 -39.10 -31.05
C GLY A 235 -2.98 -38.07 -30.90
N SER A 236 -2.22 -38.19 -29.81
CA SER A 236 -1.10 -37.27 -29.52
C SER A 236 0.17 -37.68 -30.28
N VAL A 237 0.85 -36.69 -30.87
CA VAL A 237 2.21 -36.85 -31.42
C VAL A 237 3.21 -36.45 -30.34
N HIS A 238 4.12 -37.36 -29.98
CA HIS A 238 5.23 -37.07 -29.06
C HIS A 238 6.56 -37.12 -29.82
N ALA A 239 7.31 -36.02 -29.80
CA ALA A 239 8.65 -35.95 -30.36
C ALA A 239 9.67 -35.81 -29.23
N VAL A 240 10.76 -36.59 -29.31
CA VAL A 240 11.86 -36.54 -28.34
C VAL A 240 12.70 -35.27 -28.49
N ASN A 241 12.76 -34.74 -29.72
CA ASN A 241 13.47 -33.52 -30.09
C ASN A 241 12.50 -32.50 -30.70
N ASN A 242 13.04 -31.40 -31.22
CA ASN A 242 12.25 -30.34 -31.84
C ASN A 242 11.48 -30.82 -33.08
N VAL A 243 10.26 -30.33 -33.27
CA VAL A 243 9.45 -30.55 -34.47
C VAL A 243 9.48 -29.29 -35.32
N THR A 244 9.87 -29.42 -36.58
CA THR A 244 9.80 -28.30 -37.54
C THR A 244 8.51 -28.44 -38.34
N VAL A 245 7.67 -27.40 -38.34
CA VAL A 245 6.40 -27.34 -39.07
C VAL A 245 6.44 -26.12 -39.98
N GLY A 246 6.67 -26.35 -41.28
CA GLY A 246 7.00 -25.27 -42.21
C GLY A 246 8.30 -24.56 -41.78
N GLU A 247 8.22 -23.26 -41.54
CA GLU A 247 9.34 -22.44 -41.01
C GLU A 247 9.35 -22.34 -39.47
N ALA A 248 8.33 -22.85 -38.79
CA ALA A 248 8.24 -22.78 -37.33
C ALA A 248 8.92 -23.98 -36.66
N ILE A 249 9.53 -23.75 -35.51
CA ILE A 249 10.20 -24.78 -34.71
C ILE A 249 9.50 -24.87 -33.36
N TYR A 250 8.93 -26.04 -33.07
CA TYR A 250 8.43 -26.42 -31.75
C TYR A 250 9.54 -27.10 -30.98
N THR A 251 9.95 -26.52 -29.85
CA THR A 251 11.09 -27.02 -29.07
C THR A 251 10.68 -28.08 -28.05
N ALA A 252 11.62 -28.95 -27.66
CA ALA A 252 11.37 -29.96 -26.64
C ALA A 252 11.03 -29.39 -25.25
N TRP A 253 11.43 -28.15 -24.95
CA TRP A 253 11.13 -27.45 -23.70
C TRP A 253 9.86 -26.57 -23.77
N GLY A 254 9.06 -26.70 -24.84
CA GLY A 254 7.73 -26.10 -24.95
C GLY A 254 7.69 -24.67 -25.49
N ASP A 255 8.81 -24.14 -25.97
CA ASP A 255 8.88 -22.87 -26.69
C ASP A 255 8.66 -23.04 -28.19
N ILE A 256 8.28 -21.97 -28.88
CA ILE A 256 7.99 -21.97 -30.32
C ILE A 256 8.78 -20.83 -30.98
N LYS A 257 9.59 -21.14 -31.99
CA LYS A 257 10.28 -20.13 -32.82
C LYS A 257 9.59 -20.01 -34.18
N GLY A 258 9.41 -18.80 -34.69
CA GLY A 258 8.91 -18.61 -36.04
C GLY A 258 8.84 -17.15 -36.49
N THR A 259 8.59 -16.96 -37.78
CA THR A 259 8.57 -15.63 -38.43
C THR A 259 7.45 -14.71 -37.92
N ILE A 260 6.34 -15.26 -37.43
CA ILE A 260 5.25 -14.49 -36.78
C ILE A 260 5.76 -13.71 -35.57
N TRP A 261 6.78 -14.22 -34.89
CA TRP A 261 7.42 -13.59 -33.74
C TRP A 261 8.68 -12.83 -34.13
N GLY A 262 8.92 -12.54 -35.42
CA GLY A 262 10.14 -11.88 -35.89
C GLY A 262 11.37 -12.79 -35.95
N ASP A 263 11.15 -14.09 -36.19
CA ASP A 263 12.18 -15.14 -36.13
C ASP A 263 12.88 -15.24 -34.75
N GLU A 264 12.15 -14.96 -33.67
CA GLU A 264 12.58 -15.18 -32.30
C GLU A 264 11.71 -16.23 -31.58
N PHE A 265 12.10 -16.62 -30.37
CA PHE A 265 11.31 -17.52 -29.52
C PHE A 265 10.08 -16.78 -28.97
N LEU A 266 8.93 -17.45 -28.95
CA LEU A 266 7.69 -16.93 -28.41
C LEU A 266 7.87 -16.43 -26.98
N SER A 267 8.65 -17.13 -26.16
CA SER A 267 8.94 -16.68 -24.79
C SER A 267 9.65 -15.32 -24.72
N HIS A 268 10.55 -15.03 -25.65
CA HIS A 268 11.26 -13.75 -25.74
C HIS A 268 10.35 -12.65 -26.30
N TRP A 269 9.62 -12.96 -27.36
CA TRP A 269 8.64 -12.06 -27.94
C TRP A 269 7.59 -11.63 -26.91
N VAL A 270 7.02 -12.58 -26.15
CA VAL A 270 6.04 -12.29 -25.08
C VAL A 270 6.62 -11.33 -24.05
N LYS A 271 7.86 -11.56 -23.57
CA LYS A 271 8.52 -10.67 -22.60
C LYS A 271 8.77 -9.27 -23.15
N LYS A 272 9.05 -9.14 -24.44
CA LYS A 272 9.30 -7.86 -25.09
C LYS A 272 8.01 -7.11 -25.43
N THR A 273 6.94 -7.83 -25.77
CA THR A 273 5.69 -7.27 -26.27
C THR A 273 4.71 -6.95 -25.16
N PHE A 274 4.70 -7.71 -24.06
CA PHE A 274 3.76 -7.53 -22.96
C PHE A 274 4.45 -7.12 -21.67
N ASN A 275 3.71 -6.33 -20.90
CA ASN A 275 4.08 -5.93 -19.55
C ASN A 275 4.18 -7.15 -18.62
N GLU A 276 5.20 -7.15 -17.78
CA GLU A 276 5.54 -8.23 -16.87
C GLU A 276 4.89 -8.03 -15.50
N LYS A 277 4.18 -9.08 -15.05
CA LYS A 277 3.51 -9.06 -13.74
C LYS A 277 4.47 -8.77 -12.56
N TRP A 278 5.73 -9.19 -12.67
CA TRP A 278 6.72 -9.01 -11.60
C TRP A 278 7.37 -7.62 -11.59
N ALA A 279 7.17 -6.82 -12.64
CA ALA A 279 7.63 -5.45 -12.69
C ALA A 279 6.81 -4.50 -11.77
N ASN A 280 5.73 -5.00 -11.14
CA ASN A 280 4.90 -4.28 -10.18
C ASN A 280 4.45 -2.88 -10.67
N GLY A 281 4.20 -2.76 -11.97
CA GLY A 281 3.75 -1.52 -12.60
C GLY A 281 4.88 -0.53 -12.97
N ALA A 282 6.15 -0.92 -12.82
CA ALA A 282 7.29 -0.13 -13.31
C ALA A 282 7.33 -0.03 -14.85
N ASP A 283 6.78 -1.04 -15.51
CA ASP A 283 6.66 -1.23 -16.95
C ASP A 283 5.36 -0.66 -17.54
N ILE A 284 4.51 -0.02 -16.73
CA ILE A 284 3.30 0.65 -17.22
C ILE A 284 3.72 1.93 -17.95
N PRO A 285 3.48 2.04 -19.27
CA PRO A 285 3.93 3.20 -20.05
C PRO A 285 3.22 4.48 -19.66
N ASP A 286 1.92 4.39 -19.35
CA ASP A 286 1.09 5.50 -18.87
C ASP A 286 0.41 5.13 -17.56
N LYS A 287 1.05 5.51 -16.45
CA LYS A 287 0.54 5.29 -15.10
C LYS A 287 -0.77 6.04 -14.86
N ARG A 288 -1.00 7.18 -15.53
CA ARG A 288 -2.19 7.99 -15.34
C ARG A 288 -3.41 7.35 -15.98
N ALA A 289 -3.28 6.88 -17.22
CA ALA A 289 -4.32 6.09 -17.87
C ALA A 289 -4.63 4.80 -17.09
N PHE A 290 -3.61 4.13 -16.56
CA PHE A 290 -3.79 2.94 -15.72
C PHE A 290 -4.61 3.23 -14.45
N VAL A 291 -4.28 4.29 -13.70
CA VAL A 291 -5.03 4.70 -12.50
C VAL A 291 -6.48 5.05 -12.83
N ASN A 292 -6.73 5.75 -13.94
CA ASN A 292 -8.08 6.06 -14.41
C ASN A 292 -8.89 4.81 -14.74
N ASN A 293 -8.27 3.82 -15.40
CA ASN A 293 -8.92 2.56 -15.76
C ASN A 293 -9.27 1.70 -14.53
N LEU A 294 -8.59 1.89 -13.40
CA LEU A 294 -8.94 1.28 -12.11
C LEU A 294 -10.09 1.99 -11.39
N GLY A 295 -10.64 3.08 -11.97
CA GLY A 295 -11.70 3.88 -11.35
C GLY A 295 -11.21 4.71 -10.16
N LEU A 296 -9.89 4.87 -10.03
CA LEU A 296 -9.28 5.67 -8.98
C LEU A 296 -9.14 7.12 -9.46
N SER A 297 -9.29 8.07 -8.54
CA SER A 297 -9.13 9.49 -8.83
C SER A 297 -7.70 9.96 -8.60
N ASP A 298 -7.38 11.19 -9.04
CA ASP A 298 -6.07 11.83 -8.81
C ASP A 298 -5.68 11.94 -7.31
N VAL A 299 -6.59 11.61 -6.38
CA VAL A 299 -6.32 11.50 -4.93
C VAL A 299 -5.22 10.49 -4.61
N VAL A 300 -5.02 9.47 -5.45
CA VAL A 300 -3.94 8.47 -5.28
C VAL A 300 -2.55 9.08 -5.35
N TYR A 301 -2.41 10.26 -5.97
CA TYR A 301 -1.15 10.98 -6.05
C TYR A 301 -0.90 11.95 -4.87
N ARG A 302 -1.85 12.07 -3.93
CA ARG A 302 -1.68 12.96 -2.76
C ARG A 302 -0.75 12.29 -1.75
N THR A 303 0.33 12.99 -1.39
CA THR A 303 1.26 12.55 -0.36
C THR A 303 0.78 12.95 1.04
N ILE A 304 1.25 12.25 2.08
CA ILE A 304 1.07 12.67 3.48
C ILE A 304 1.92 13.92 3.71
N GLY A 305 1.33 14.98 4.27
CA GLY A 305 2.01 16.24 4.53
C GLY A 305 1.05 17.41 4.77
N ASN A 306 1.58 18.60 5.01
CA ASN A 306 0.83 19.81 5.36
C ASN A 306 0.78 20.87 4.23
N GLY A 307 1.29 20.55 3.03
CA GLY A 307 1.27 21.40 1.85
C GLY A 307 -0.04 21.33 1.04
N PRO A 308 -0.21 22.21 0.04
CA PRO A 308 -1.36 22.17 -0.88
C PRO A 308 -1.49 20.80 -1.56
N ASN A 309 -2.71 20.25 -1.62
CA ASN A 309 -3.01 18.93 -2.19
C ASN A 309 -2.36 17.73 -1.45
N GLN A 310 -1.94 17.91 -0.19
CA GLN A 310 -1.49 16.84 0.69
C GLN A 310 -2.54 16.49 1.76
N ILE A 311 -2.41 15.32 2.37
CA ILE A 311 -3.27 14.86 3.48
C ILE A 311 -2.47 14.99 4.78
N PRO A 312 -2.85 15.88 5.72
CA PRO A 312 -2.18 15.98 7.01
C PRO A 312 -2.41 14.73 7.85
N ASP A 313 -1.33 14.10 8.30
CA ASP A 313 -1.38 13.09 9.35
C ASP A 313 -1.64 13.73 10.74
N MET A 314 -2.13 12.92 11.69
CA MET A 314 -2.43 13.32 13.06
C MET A 314 -1.21 13.92 13.79
N SER A 315 0.02 13.53 13.41
CA SER A 315 1.26 14.08 13.97
C SER A 315 1.42 15.60 13.75
N PHE A 316 0.74 16.17 12.75
CA PHE A 316 0.74 17.62 12.49
C PHE A 316 -0.14 18.42 13.46
N PHE A 317 -0.95 17.76 14.30
CA PHE A 317 -1.80 18.38 15.32
C PHE A 317 -1.14 18.28 16.71
N THR A 318 -0.08 19.04 16.95
CA THR A 318 0.60 19.06 18.26
C THR A 318 -0.36 19.55 19.35
N SER A 319 -0.41 18.87 20.50
CA SER A 319 -1.33 19.23 21.59
C SER A 319 -0.74 18.98 22.96
N GLY A 320 -1.35 19.59 23.98
CA GLY A 320 -1.04 19.37 25.39
C GLY A 320 -2.21 19.76 26.29
N PRO A 321 -2.04 19.74 27.62
CA PRO A 321 -3.11 20.09 28.55
C PRO A 321 -3.65 21.49 28.28
N ASN A 322 -4.93 21.56 27.91
CA ASN A 322 -5.67 22.78 27.60
C ASN A 322 -5.12 23.62 26.42
N TRP A 323 -4.42 22.98 25.48
CA TRP A 323 -4.07 23.61 24.20
C TRP A 323 -3.88 22.62 23.06
N PHE A 324 -4.07 23.09 21.82
CA PHE A 324 -3.63 22.39 20.62
C PHE A 324 -3.22 23.36 19.51
N LYS A 325 -2.36 22.88 18.61
CA LYS A 325 -1.89 23.59 17.42
C LYS A 325 -2.44 22.91 16.17
N MET A 326 -3.04 23.71 15.30
CA MET A 326 -3.52 23.27 14.00
C MET A 326 -2.36 23.19 12.99
N PRO A 327 -2.47 22.39 11.91
CA PRO A 327 -1.45 22.31 10.86
C PRO A 327 -1.14 23.66 10.18
N ASP A 328 -2.10 24.59 10.21
CA ASP A 328 -1.95 25.97 9.72
C ASP A 328 -1.19 26.89 10.69
N GLY A 329 -0.68 26.36 11.81
CA GLY A 329 0.12 27.10 12.77
C GLY A 329 -0.68 27.85 13.84
N ARG A 330 -2.02 27.89 13.78
CA ARG A 330 -2.85 28.49 14.84
C ARG A 330 -2.76 27.68 16.12
N ILE A 331 -2.65 28.36 17.25
CA ILE A 331 -2.68 27.76 18.58
C ILE A 331 -3.98 28.16 19.25
N ILE A 332 -4.71 27.19 19.77
CA ILE A 332 -5.90 27.40 20.61
C ILE A 332 -5.55 26.94 22.01
N GLN A 333 -5.72 27.80 23.00
CA GLN A 333 -5.55 27.51 24.43
C GLN A 333 -6.81 27.89 25.18
N TYR A 334 -7.12 27.20 26.26
CA TYR A 334 -8.27 27.52 27.09
C TYR A 334 -7.98 27.24 28.56
N GLY A 335 -8.77 27.79 29.47
CA GLY A 335 -8.50 27.62 30.88
C GLY A 335 -9.48 28.33 31.80
N THR A 336 -9.11 28.39 33.08
CA THR A 336 -9.89 29.05 34.12
C THR A 336 -8.95 29.83 35.04
N SER A 337 -9.28 31.09 35.33
CA SER A 337 -8.50 31.97 36.19
C SER A 337 -9.37 32.60 37.27
N ARG A 338 -8.84 32.80 38.48
CA ARG A 338 -9.54 33.51 39.56
C ARG A 338 -9.21 35.00 39.52
N PHE A 339 -10.17 35.84 39.90
CA PHE A 339 -9.87 37.24 40.18
C PHE A 339 -8.95 37.30 41.41
N SER A 340 -7.84 38.02 41.29
CA SER A 340 -6.77 38.01 42.30
C SER A 340 -6.25 39.40 42.66
N ARG A 341 -6.56 40.41 41.85
CA ARG A 341 -6.14 41.79 42.06
C ARG A 341 -7.23 42.76 41.57
N GLY A 342 -7.20 43.99 42.02
CA GLY A 342 -8.12 45.04 41.57
C GLY A 342 -7.58 46.43 41.88
N ASN A 343 -8.06 47.42 41.14
CA ASN A 343 -7.81 48.86 41.36
C ASN A 343 -9.15 49.56 41.64
N ASP A 344 -9.24 50.88 41.60
CA ASP A 344 -10.49 51.58 41.94
C ASP A 344 -11.66 51.28 40.99
N GLU A 345 -11.39 50.79 39.77
CA GLU A 345 -12.38 50.66 38.71
C GLU A 345 -12.64 49.21 38.25
N PHE A 346 -11.64 48.32 38.33
CA PHE A 346 -11.70 46.95 37.80
C PHE A 346 -11.17 45.89 38.77
N PHE A 347 -11.69 44.67 38.65
CA PHE A 347 -11.07 43.43 39.11
C PHE A 347 -10.35 42.75 37.95
N TYR A 348 -9.19 42.14 38.22
CA TYR A 348 -8.41 41.42 37.21
C TYR A 348 -8.21 39.95 37.58
N ALA A 349 -8.41 39.09 36.59
CA ALA A 349 -7.96 37.70 36.60
C ALA A 349 -6.86 37.53 35.55
N ASP A 350 -5.76 36.86 35.91
CA ASP A 350 -4.65 36.64 34.99
C ASP A 350 -4.82 35.30 34.28
N ALA A 351 -5.09 35.32 32.97
CA ALA A 351 -5.07 34.13 32.12
C ALA A 351 -3.63 33.80 31.75
N ARG A 352 -3.08 32.70 32.27
CA ARG A 352 -1.72 32.24 31.94
C ARG A 352 -1.78 31.14 30.90
N PHE A 353 -1.03 31.30 29.82
CA PHE A 353 -1.02 30.36 28.70
C PHE A 353 -0.06 29.20 28.98
N SER A 354 -0.46 27.98 28.59
CA SER A 354 0.32 26.76 28.81
C SER A 354 1.55 26.71 27.90
N VAL A 355 1.45 27.32 26.72
CA VAL A 355 2.57 27.60 25.82
C VAL A 355 2.55 29.07 25.42
N PRO A 356 3.72 29.72 25.23
CA PRO A 356 3.76 31.09 24.73
C PRO A 356 3.17 31.18 23.31
N PHE A 357 2.34 32.18 23.02
CA PHE A 357 2.00 32.52 21.65
C PHE A 357 3.24 33.11 20.96
N PRO A 358 3.64 32.62 19.76
CA PRO A 358 4.86 33.09 19.14
C PRO A 358 4.88 34.58 18.78
N HIS A 359 3.71 35.16 18.47
CA HIS A 359 3.54 36.57 18.09
C HIS A 359 2.59 37.29 19.04
N GLU A 360 1.30 37.35 18.70
CA GLU A 360 0.28 38.07 19.44
C GLU A 360 -0.93 37.16 19.68
N LEU A 361 -1.67 37.46 20.75
CA LEU A 361 -2.97 36.86 20.98
C LEU A 361 -3.97 37.51 20.02
N SER A 362 -4.47 36.74 19.04
CA SER A 362 -5.36 37.27 18.02
C SER A 362 -6.77 37.52 18.55
N CYS A 363 -7.28 36.63 19.40
CA CYS A 363 -8.55 36.86 20.09
C CYS A 363 -8.64 36.08 21.40
N MET A 364 -9.40 36.62 22.35
CA MET A 364 -9.74 35.90 23.59
C MET A 364 -11.21 36.05 23.92
N PHE A 365 -11.87 34.93 24.15
CA PHE A 365 -13.24 34.84 24.64
C PHE A 365 -13.20 34.54 26.13
N THR A 366 -14.08 35.18 26.90
CA THR A 366 -14.17 34.99 28.34
C THR A 366 -15.61 34.81 28.77
N THR A 367 -15.85 33.97 29.77
CA THR A 367 -17.16 33.77 30.38
C THR A 367 -17.02 33.56 31.88
N LEU A 368 -17.95 34.12 32.67
CA LEU A 368 -17.93 33.97 34.12
C LEU A 368 -18.37 32.56 34.52
N ARG A 369 -17.65 31.97 35.48
CA ARG A 369 -17.95 30.65 36.01
C ARG A 369 -18.51 30.76 37.42
N GLY A 370 -19.78 30.36 37.60
CA GLY A 370 -20.44 30.27 38.91
C GLY A 370 -21.17 31.53 39.37
N TYR A 371 -21.58 32.42 38.46
CA TYR A 371 -22.43 33.57 38.79
C TYR A 371 -23.92 33.19 38.63
N SER A 372 -24.70 33.35 39.69
CA SER A 372 -26.14 33.08 39.73
C SER A 372 -26.82 34.35 40.24
N LEU A 373 -27.69 34.96 39.41
CA LEU A 373 -28.60 36.10 39.66
C LEU A 373 -28.11 37.51 39.26
N GLY A 374 -28.82 38.11 38.28
CA GLY A 374 -28.91 39.56 38.02
C GLY A 374 -28.51 40.01 36.60
N PRO A 375 -29.20 40.99 35.97
CA PRO A 375 -29.03 41.40 34.57
C PRO A 375 -27.85 42.36 34.39
N HIS A 376 -26.67 41.97 34.88
CA HIS A 376 -25.45 42.69 34.59
C HIS A 376 -24.83 42.06 33.35
N ALA A 377 -24.97 42.72 32.20
CA ALA A 377 -24.18 42.41 31.03
C ALA A 377 -22.71 42.68 31.40
N VAL A 378 -21.99 41.63 31.80
CA VAL A 378 -20.57 41.74 32.13
C VAL A 378 -19.81 41.78 30.81
N LEU A 379 -19.44 42.99 30.37
CA LEU A 379 -18.39 43.15 29.37
C LEU A 379 -17.05 42.82 30.04
N ASN A 380 -16.67 41.53 30.03
CA ASN A 380 -15.29 41.15 30.31
C ASN A 380 -14.50 41.35 29.02
N ILE A 381 -13.74 42.44 28.95
CA ILE A 381 -12.77 42.64 27.88
C ILE A 381 -11.43 42.13 28.38
N ALA A 382 -10.77 41.30 27.57
CA ALA A 382 -9.36 40.96 27.78
C ALA A 382 -8.55 42.26 27.65
N SER A 383 -7.84 42.64 28.70
CA SER A 383 -6.89 43.75 28.68
C SER A 383 -5.47 43.18 28.61
N ASP A 384 -4.53 43.93 28.03
CA ASP A 384 -3.11 43.53 27.97
C ASP A 384 -2.88 42.20 27.19
N MET A 385 -3.38 42.15 25.96
CA MET A 385 -3.24 41.00 25.04
C MET A 385 -1.89 40.95 24.31
N ASP A 386 -1.02 41.94 24.54
CA ASP A 386 0.29 42.04 23.90
C ASP A 386 1.30 41.04 24.49
N SER A 387 1.01 40.52 25.68
CA SER A 387 1.84 39.53 26.34
C SER A 387 1.66 38.14 25.71
N LYS A 388 2.79 37.53 25.32
CA LYS A 388 2.85 36.20 24.71
C LYS A 388 2.54 35.06 25.68
N THR A 389 2.54 35.33 26.98
CA THR A 389 2.53 34.28 28.02
C THR A 389 1.33 34.38 28.96
N TRP A 390 0.64 35.51 28.97
CA TRP A 390 -0.55 35.73 29.77
C TRP A 390 -1.36 36.90 29.22
N ALA A 391 -2.62 37.03 29.62
CA ALA A 391 -3.44 38.22 29.39
C ALA A 391 -4.24 38.57 30.65
N ALA A 392 -4.50 39.86 30.87
CA ALA A 392 -5.39 40.30 31.95
C ALA A 392 -6.85 40.18 31.51
N ILE A 393 -7.72 39.75 32.39
CA ILE A 393 -9.17 39.75 32.17
C ILE A 393 -9.77 40.72 33.16
N SER A 394 -10.20 41.88 32.66
CA SER A 394 -10.80 42.93 33.48
C SER A 394 -12.30 42.77 33.58
N MET A 395 -12.82 42.92 34.80
CA MET A 395 -14.23 43.02 35.12
C MET A 395 -14.50 44.32 35.87
N LEU A 396 -15.45 45.13 35.38
CA LEU A 396 -15.79 46.41 36.01
C LEU A 396 -16.30 46.21 37.45
N LYS A 397 -15.79 47.01 38.38
CA LYS A 397 -16.31 47.11 39.75
C LYS A 397 -17.66 47.81 39.69
N GLY A 398 -18.74 47.03 39.71
CA GLY A 398 -20.09 47.56 39.93
C GLY A 398 -20.28 47.98 41.39
N LYS A 399 -21.35 47.49 42.04
CA LYS A 399 -21.57 47.71 43.49
C LYS A 399 -20.69 46.83 44.40
N LEU A 400 -19.77 46.05 43.82
CA LEU A 400 -18.90 45.14 44.53
C LEU A 400 -17.59 45.85 44.92
N ILE A 401 -17.34 45.98 46.22
CA ILE A 401 -16.13 46.62 46.77
C ILE A 401 -15.00 45.64 47.11
N THR A 402 -15.27 44.33 47.12
CA THR A 402 -14.30 43.26 47.41
C THR A 402 -14.07 42.33 46.22
N ILE A 403 -12.87 41.75 46.11
CA ILE A 403 -12.51 40.84 45.01
C ILE A 403 -13.48 39.64 44.95
N PRO A 404 -14.06 39.33 43.79
CA PRO A 404 -15.00 38.21 43.65
C PRO A 404 -14.30 36.86 43.89
N PRO A 405 -14.92 35.91 44.61
CA PRO A 405 -14.38 34.56 44.79
C PRO A 405 -14.50 33.68 43.54
N GLN A 406 -15.31 34.09 42.54
CA GLN A 406 -15.54 33.33 41.32
C GLN A 406 -14.34 33.39 40.36
N SER A 407 -14.37 32.47 39.40
CA SER A 407 -13.36 32.38 38.33
C SER A 407 -13.96 32.73 36.97
N VAL A 408 -13.10 33.11 36.03
CA VAL A 408 -13.44 33.31 34.62
C VAL A 408 -12.87 32.15 33.81
N MET A 409 -13.68 31.58 32.92
CA MET A 409 -13.21 30.67 31.87
C MET A 409 -12.80 31.48 30.66
N TRP A 410 -11.76 31.06 29.98
CA TRP A 410 -11.25 31.76 28.81
C TRP A 410 -10.83 30.79 27.71
N LEU A 411 -10.97 31.24 26.46
CA LEU A 411 -10.43 30.60 25.27
C LEU A 411 -9.65 31.64 24.49
N ALA A 412 -8.39 31.36 24.24
CA ALA A 412 -7.39 32.22 23.62
C ALA A 412 -6.95 31.59 22.29
N ILE A 413 -7.01 32.36 21.21
CA ILE A 413 -6.50 31.96 19.89
C ILE A 413 -5.38 32.92 19.52
N GLY A 414 -4.23 32.38 19.15
CA GLY A 414 -3.10 33.16 18.67
C GLY A 414 -2.49 32.55 17.42
N TYR A 415 -1.83 33.40 16.64
CA TYR A 415 -1.34 33.07 15.32
C TYR A 415 0.18 32.95 15.26
N TRP A 416 0.66 32.15 14.31
CA TRP A 416 2.03 32.17 13.83
C TRP A 416 2.03 32.91 12.51
N TRP A 417 2.60 34.12 12.42
CA TRP A 417 2.50 35.01 11.24
C TRP A 417 3.08 34.43 9.92
N GLY A 418 3.57 33.19 9.92
CA GLY A 418 4.24 32.54 8.80
C GLY A 418 3.40 31.59 7.94
N SER A 419 2.07 31.47 8.12
CA SER A 419 1.28 30.42 7.43
C SER A 419 0.34 30.90 6.31
N PHE A 420 0.26 32.20 6.00
CA PHE A 420 -0.65 32.71 4.96
C PHE A 420 0.03 33.48 3.81
N MET A 421 1.32 33.78 3.90
CA MET A 421 2.04 34.41 2.80
C MET A 421 2.51 33.34 1.81
N LYS A 422 1.93 33.40 0.60
CA LYS A 422 2.35 32.59 -0.55
C LYS A 422 3.17 33.46 -1.48
N TYR A 423 4.17 32.85 -2.09
CA TYR A 423 5.03 33.47 -3.09
C TYR A 423 5.03 32.63 -4.35
N LYS A 424 5.12 33.29 -5.50
CA LYS A 424 5.51 32.64 -6.74
C LYS A 424 7.00 32.84 -6.92
N TYR A 425 7.79 31.77 -7.01
CA TYR A 425 9.21 31.82 -7.28
C TYR A 425 9.48 31.61 -8.78
N SER A 426 10.14 32.58 -9.40
CA SER A 426 10.57 32.52 -10.80
C SER A 426 11.85 33.32 -10.98
N ASP A 427 12.77 32.84 -11.82
CA ASP A 427 13.98 33.57 -12.22
C ASP A 427 14.79 34.14 -11.03
N ASN A 428 14.93 33.34 -9.97
CA ASN A 428 15.62 33.69 -8.73
C ASN A 428 14.98 34.84 -7.90
N LEU A 429 13.73 35.17 -8.19
CA LEU A 429 12.93 36.20 -7.52
C LEU A 429 11.69 35.59 -6.85
N PHE A 430 11.25 36.22 -5.77
CA PHE A 430 10.03 35.85 -5.06
C PHE A 430 8.97 36.94 -5.25
N TYR A 431 7.80 36.54 -5.75
CA TYR A 431 6.66 37.42 -6.01
C TYR A 431 5.55 37.14 -4.98
N PRO A 432 5.35 38.02 -3.98
CA PRO A 432 4.29 37.83 -3.00
C PRO A 432 2.90 37.88 -3.64
N TYR A 433 2.07 36.86 -3.38
CA TYR A 433 0.70 36.79 -3.88
C TYR A 433 -0.17 37.96 -3.38
N ALA A 434 0.16 38.55 -2.23
CA ALA A 434 -0.51 39.73 -1.70
C ALA A 434 -0.44 40.94 -2.65
N LEU A 435 0.61 41.05 -3.48
CA LEU A 435 0.83 42.15 -4.44
C LEU A 435 0.52 41.74 -5.89
N LYS A 436 -0.12 40.59 -6.11
CA LYS A 436 -0.36 40.05 -7.45
C LYS A 436 -1.09 41.03 -8.37
N ALA A 437 -2.09 41.75 -7.87
CA ALA A 437 -2.84 42.72 -8.65
C ALA A 437 -1.95 43.86 -9.20
N ASP A 438 -1.04 44.37 -8.38
CA ASP A 438 -0.11 45.45 -8.75
C ASP A 438 0.96 44.97 -9.74
N TYR A 439 1.45 43.73 -9.56
CA TYR A 439 2.39 43.12 -10.49
C TYR A 439 1.77 42.80 -11.86
N ILE A 440 0.51 42.34 -11.89
CA ILE A 440 -0.23 42.15 -13.15
C ILE A 440 -0.43 43.51 -13.84
N LYS A 441 -0.83 44.55 -13.09
CA LYS A 441 -1.02 45.90 -13.63
C LYS A 441 0.27 46.49 -14.20
N SER A 442 1.41 46.15 -13.61
CA SER A 442 2.73 46.60 -14.05
C SER A 442 3.39 45.67 -15.09
N GLY A 443 2.74 44.58 -15.49
CA GLY A 443 3.24 43.65 -16.50
C GLY A 443 4.44 42.80 -16.07
N ILE A 444 4.69 42.67 -14.75
CA ILE A 444 5.88 41.99 -14.19
C ILE A 444 5.53 40.73 -13.39
N TRP A 445 4.26 40.33 -13.35
CA TRP A 445 3.87 39.07 -12.74
C TRP A 445 4.32 37.89 -13.63
N PRO A 446 5.06 36.90 -13.09
CA PRO A 446 5.56 35.82 -13.91
C PRO A 446 4.46 34.80 -14.27
N ASP A 447 4.34 34.46 -15.55
CA ASP A 447 3.40 33.44 -16.03
C ASP A 447 3.84 32.03 -15.60
N THR A 448 5.15 31.78 -15.60
CA THR A 448 5.80 30.55 -15.15
C THR A 448 6.37 30.69 -13.74
N GLY A 449 6.58 29.59 -13.01
CA GLY A 449 7.17 29.61 -11.66
C GLY A 449 6.51 28.63 -10.70
N ILE A 450 7.14 28.43 -9.54
CA ILE A 450 6.71 27.47 -8.52
C ILE A 450 6.09 28.21 -7.33
N ASP A 451 4.93 27.74 -6.87
CA ASP A 451 4.31 28.27 -5.66
C ASP A 451 5.05 27.77 -4.41
N VAL A 452 5.52 28.70 -3.59
CA VAL A 452 6.29 28.43 -2.38
C VAL A 452 5.69 29.18 -1.18
N ASP A 453 5.89 28.65 0.01
CA ASP A 453 5.42 29.25 1.26
C ASP A 453 6.44 30.22 1.87
N GLU A 454 6.02 30.91 2.93
CA GLU A 454 6.88 31.82 3.71
C GLU A 454 8.13 31.13 4.26
N SER A 455 8.07 29.84 4.60
CA SER A 455 9.23 29.14 5.17
C SER A 455 10.36 29.00 4.14
N VAL A 456 9.99 28.72 2.89
CA VAL A 456 10.92 28.72 1.76
C VAL A 456 11.41 30.15 1.51
N PHE A 457 10.53 31.15 1.46
CA PHE A 457 10.95 32.54 1.29
C PHE A 457 11.96 32.99 2.37
N ALA A 458 11.66 32.74 3.65
CA ALA A 458 12.49 33.13 4.78
C ALA A 458 13.85 32.41 4.78
N GLN A 459 13.87 31.10 4.51
CA GLN A 459 15.11 30.32 4.42
C GLN A 459 16.05 30.87 3.35
N TRP A 460 15.49 31.23 2.20
CA TRP A 460 16.27 31.58 1.01
C TRP A 460 16.49 33.09 0.84
N THR A 461 15.91 33.92 1.71
CA THR A 461 16.22 35.37 1.83
C THR A 461 17.08 35.69 3.03
N ALA A 462 17.38 34.70 3.88
CA ALA A 462 18.35 34.80 4.96
C ALA A 462 19.78 35.06 4.43
N PRO A 463 20.70 35.55 5.29
CA PRO A 463 22.09 35.75 4.91
C PRO A 463 22.69 34.50 4.25
N PRO A 464 23.27 34.61 3.05
CA PRO A 464 23.81 33.45 2.34
C PRO A 464 25.02 32.85 3.08
N PRO A 465 25.23 31.52 3.01
CA PRO A 465 26.46 30.89 3.48
C PRO A 465 27.69 31.49 2.82
N VAL A 466 28.81 31.55 3.55
CA VAL A 466 30.08 32.11 3.06
C VAL A 466 30.48 31.42 1.75
N GLY A 467 30.72 32.20 0.69
CA GLY A 467 31.14 31.69 -0.62
C GLY A 467 30.00 31.21 -1.53
N LYS A 468 28.73 31.31 -1.08
CA LYS A 468 27.55 30.88 -1.84
C LYS A 468 26.66 32.06 -2.22
N MET A 469 25.92 31.90 -3.31
CA MET A 469 24.83 32.80 -3.72
C MET A 469 23.56 31.99 -4.03
N ARG A 470 22.38 32.62 -3.90
CA ARG A 470 21.12 31.97 -4.25
C ARG A 470 21.01 31.87 -5.77
N ILE A 471 20.73 30.68 -6.28
CA ILE A 471 20.46 30.36 -7.68
C ILE A 471 19.14 29.61 -7.79
N THR A 472 18.58 29.51 -9.00
CA THR A 472 17.48 28.58 -9.29
C THR A 472 18.08 27.19 -9.55
N GLY A 473 17.71 26.20 -8.73
CA GLY A 473 18.11 24.81 -8.88
C GLY A 473 17.49 24.14 -10.10
N SER A 474 17.96 22.92 -10.42
CA SER A 474 17.45 22.13 -11.56
C SER A 474 15.99 21.69 -11.40
N ASP A 475 15.47 21.73 -10.17
CA ASP A 475 14.08 21.47 -9.81
C ASP A 475 13.19 22.74 -9.87
N GLY A 476 13.77 23.89 -10.23
CA GLY A 476 13.09 25.18 -10.29
C GLY A 476 12.89 25.85 -8.93
N LEU A 477 13.38 25.26 -7.83
CA LEU A 477 13.35 25.84 -6.49
C LEU A 477 14.66 26.59 -6.17
N PRO A 478 14.69 27.46 -5.14
CA PRO A 478 15.92 28.11 -4.73
C PRO A 478 16.97 27.10 -4.24
N ALA A 479 18.23 27.29 -4.64
CA ALA A 479 19.39 26.51 -4.23
C ALA A 479 20.61 27.40 -3.96
N TRP A 480 21.61 26.91 -3.21
CA TRP A 480 22.88 27.62 -2.99
C TRP A 480 23.91 27.21 -4.05
N GLY A 481 24.25 28.12 -4.95
CA GLY A 481 25.33 27.99 -5.93
C GLY A 481 26.63 28.62 -5.43
N ASP A 482 27.77 28.24 -6.01
CA ASP A 482 29.05 28.92 -5.73
C ASP A 482 29.05 30.34 -6.30
N ILE A 483 29.62 31.29 -5.55
CA ILE A 483 29.84 32.66 -6.07
C ILE A 483 30.78 32.54 -7.29
N PRO A 484 30.43 33.08 -8.48
CA PRO A 484 31.33 33.08 -9.61
C PRO A 484 32.57 33.89 -9.23
N PRO A 485 33.79 33.47 -9.59
CA PRO A 485 34.99 34.25 -9.27
C PRO A 485 34.79 35.68 -9.80
N PRO A 486 35.09 36.73 -8.99
CA PRO A 486 34.92 38.11 -9.45
C PRO A 486 35.68 38.29 -10.74
N THR A 487 35.03 38.85 -11.76
CA THR A 487 35.69 39.23 -13.00
C THR A 487 36.91 40.10 -12.65
N PRO A 488 38.12 39.77 -13.13
CA PRO A 488 39.29 40.61 -12.90
C PRO A 488 38.97 42.06 -13.31
N PRO A 489 39.30 43.07 -12.48
CA PRO A 489 39.00 44.46 -12.80
C PRO A 489 39.60 44.80 -14.16
N THR A 490 38.81 45.46 -14.99
CA THR A 490 39.25 45.89 -16.32
C THR A 490 40.47 46.82 -16.19
N PRO A 491 41.35 46.91 -17.21
CA PRO A 491 42.48 47.84 -17.18
C PRO A 491 42.10 49.28 -16.81
N GLN A 492 40.91 49.72 -17.22
CA GLN A 492 40.36 51.03 -16.85
C GLN A 492 40.01 51.14 -15.35
N GLU A 493 39.42 50.10 -14.75
CA GLU A 493 39.12 50.09 -13.31
C GLU A 493 40.39 50.01 -12.47
N MET A 494 41.42 49.31 -12.94
CA MET A 494 42.74 49.28 -12.29
C MET A 494 43.42 50.66 -12.34
N GLN A 495 43.32 51.35 -13.48
CA GLN A 495 43.80 52.72 -13.63
C GLN A 495 43.04 53.70 -12.71
N GLN A 496 41.71 53.59 -12.61
CA GLN A 496 40.92 54.45 -11.72
C GLN A 496 41.27 54.23 -10.23
N ARG A 497 41.48 52.97 -9.82
CA ARG A 497 41.92 52.66 -8.45
C ARG A 497 43.30 53.24 -8.15
N ALA A 498 44.24 53.13 -9.08
CA ALA A 498 45.55 53.76 -8.97
C ALA A 498 45.45 55.29 -8.87
N GLU A 499 44.60 55.92 -9.67
CA GLU A 499 44.40 57.38 -9.62
C GLU A 499 43.80 57.82 -8.28
N HIS A 500 42.83 57.07 -7.74
CA HIS A 500 42.27 57.35 -6.41
C HIS A 500 43.33 57.19 -5.30
N GLN A 501 44.22 56.20 -5.42
CA GLN A 501 45.34 56.02 -4.50
C GLN A 501 46.34 57.18 -4.59
N LYS A 502 46.68 57.64 -5.80
CA LYS A 502 47.54 58.81 -6.04
C LYS A 502 46.95 60.06 -5.39
N GLN A 503 45.65 60.33 -5.59
CA GLN A 503 44.98 61.47 -4.98
C GLN A 503 45.01 61.41 -3.45
N ARG A 504 44.74 60.24 -2.86
CA ARG A 504 44.81 60.06 -1.41
C ARG A 504 46.20 60.35 -0.85
N LEU A 505 47.25 59.89 -1.53
CA LEU A 505 48.64 60.15 -1.12
C LEU A 505 49.03 61.63 -1.30
N LEU A 506 48.56 62.27 -2.37
CA LEU A 506 48.77 63.72 -2.60
C LEU A 506 48.08 64.57 -1.53
N SER A 507 46.85 64.23 -1.13
CA SER A 507 46.14 64.95 -0.06
C SER A 507 46.87 64.83 1.28
N LYS A 508 47.32 63.63 1.66
CA LYS A 508 48.12 63.44 2.89
C LYS A 508 49.44 64.22 2.86
N ALA A 509 50.12 64.23 1.72
CA ALA A 509 51.35 65.01 1.57
C ALA A 509 51.07 66.53 1.63
N LYS A 510 49.93 66.98 1.08
CA LYS A 510 49.50 68.38 1.15
C LYS A 510 49.24 68.82 2.58
N GLU A 511 48.47 68.06 3.35
CA GLU A 511 48.17 68.39 4.76
C GLU A 511 49.45 68.58 5.60
N LYS A 512 50.41 67.66 5.49
CA LYS A 512 51.69 67.80 6.20
C LYS A 512 52.53 68.99 5.72
N ILE A 513 52.56 69.23 4.41
CA ILE A 513 53.30 70.36 3.83
C ILE A 513 52.69 71.68 4.28
N ASP A 514 51.37 71.81 4.29
CA ASP A 514 50.68 73.05 4.65
C ASP A 514 50.99 73.43 6.11
N ILE A 515 50.94 72.49 7.06
CA ILE A 515 51.27 72.74 8.49
C ILE A 515 52.72 73.24 8.67
N TRP A 516 53.69 72.59 8.04
CA TRP A 516 55.09 72.99 8.15
C TRP A 516 55.40 74.26 7.35
N GLN A 517 54.67 74.51 6.27
CA GLN A 517 54.76 75.74 5.51
C GLN A 517 54.29 76.93 6.36
N ASP A 518 53.16 76.80 7.05
CA ASP A 518 52.66 77.80 8.00
C ASP A 518 53.67 78.04 9.13
N ALA A 519 54.26 76.98 9.69
CA ALA A 519 55.29 77.10 10.72
C ALA A 519 56.54 77.86 10.21
N VAL A 520 56.92 77.69 8.94
CA VAL A 520 58.02 78.45 8.32
C VAL A 520 57.64 79.91 8.11
N GLU A 521 56.42 80.19 7.67
CA GLU A 521 55.92 81.55 7.42
C GLU A 521 55.75 82.36 8.70
N LEU A 522 55.39 81.69 9.80
CA LEU A 522 55.28 82.28 11.14
C LEU A 522 56.63 82.37 11.88
N ASP A 523 57.74 81.97 11.24
CA ASP A 523 59.10 81.87 11.81
C ASP A 523 59.19 81.00 13.08
N MET A 524 58.30 80.01 13.19
CA MET A 524 58.22 79.06 14.30
C MET A 524 58.83 77.68 13.97
N ALA A 525 59.17 77.44 12.70
CA ALA A 525 59.67 76.14 12.24
C ALA A 525 61.09 75.83 12.71
N THR A 526 61.26 74.64 13.26
CA THR A 526 62.55 74.04 13.60
C THR A 526 63.39 73.70 12.36
N LYS A 527 64.69 73.42 12.55
CA LYS A 527 65.58 73.03 11.43
C LYS A 527 65.16 71.69 10.84
N GLU A 528 64.66 70.80 11.68
CA GLU A 528 64.16 69.47 11.36
C GLU A 528 62.89 69.56 10.52
N GLU A 529 61.94 70.45 10.89
CA GLU A 529 60.72 70.70 10.11
C GLU A 529 61.01 71.32 8.74
N LYS A 530 61.99 72.24 8.65
CA LYS A 530 62.43 72.79 7.35
C LYS A 530 63.02 71.71 6.44
N ALA A 531 63.79 70.77 6.99
CA ALA A 531 64.33 69.64 6.25
C ALA A 531 63.25 68.61 5.84
N ALA A 532 62.30 68.32 6.75
CA ALA A 532 61.15 67.45 6.48
C ALA A 532 60.22 68.03 5.41
N LEU A 533 59.96 69.34 5.47
CA LEU A 533 59.19 70.08 4.46
C LEU A 533 59.79 69.93 3.06
N LEU A 534 61.11 70.00 2.92
CA LEU A 534 61.77 69.79 1.63
C LEU A 534 61.62 68.34 1.13
N LYS A 535 61.77 67.34 2.01
CA LYS A 535 61.57 65.92 1.67
C LYS A 535 60.13 65.63 1.24
N TRP A 536 59.15 66.16 1.97
CA TRP A 536 57.73 65.97 1.67
C TRP A 536 57.28 66.72 0.42
N LYS A 537 57.82 67.92 0.15
CA LYS A 537 57.63 68.61 -1.15
C LYS A 537 58.19 67.78 -2.31
N LYS A 538 59.37 67.17 -2.16
CA LYS A 538 59.96 66.27 -3.17
C LYS A 538 59.09 65.03 -3.39
N TYR A 539 58.60 64.41 -2.32
CA TYR A 539 57.67 63.28 -2.37
C TYR A 539 56.35 63.62 -3.07
N ARG A 540 55.74 64.76 -2.77
CA ARG A 540 54.52 65.24 -3.45
C ARG A 540 54.72 65.40 -4.96
N VAL A 541 55.87 65.93 -5.38
CA VAL A 541 56.20 66.06 -6.81
C VAL A 541 56.41 64.69 -7.48
N LEU A 542 57.10 63.76 -6.81
CA LEU A 542 57.29 62.41 -7.31
C LEU A 542 55.96 61.65 -7.43
N LEU A 543 55.09 61.75 -6.42
CA LEU A 543 53.73 61.18 -6.46
C LEU A 543 52.90 61.74 -7.62
N ASN A 544 52.97 63.06 -7.85
CA ASN A 544 52.19 63.70 -8.92
C ASN A 544 52.61 63.21 -10.32
N ARG A 545 53.86 62.74 -10.46
CA ARG A 545 54.42 62.22 -11.72
C ARG A 545 54.18 60.73 -11.94
N VAL A 546 53.58 60.02 -10.98
CA VAL A 546 53.22 58.60 -11.14
C VAL A 546 52.19 58.45 -12.26
N ASP A 547 52.48 57.56 -13.23
CA ASP A 547 51.59 57.22 -14.33
C ASP A 547 50.67 56.05 -13.93
N CYS A 548 49.42 56.37 -13.65
CA CYS A 548 48.41 55.40 -13.21
C CYS A 548 47.93 54.47 -14.33
N SER A 549 48.29 54.72 -15.60
CA SER A 549 47.88 53.88 -16.74
C SER A 549 48.62 52.54 -16.79
N THR A 550 49.71 52.39 -16.03
CA THR A 550 50.52 51.16 -15.95
C THR A 550 50.02 50.16 -14.90
N ALA A 551 48.84 50.40 -14.31
CA ALA A 551 48.25 49.51 -13.30
C ALA A 551 48.03 48.09 -13.85
N PRO A 552 48.36 47.02 -13.09
CA PRO A 552 48.72 47.04 -11.66
C PRO A 552 50.21 47.28 -11.34
N ASP A 553 51.10 47.34 -12.34
CA ASP A 553 52.56 47.35 -12.16
C ASP A 553 53.14 48.76 -11.91
N ILE A 554 52.57 49.50 -10.94
CA ILE A 554 52.98 50.87 -10.61
C ILE A 554 54.03 50.88 -9.50
N VAL A 555 55.17 51.55 -9.74
CA VAL A 555 56.19 51.83 -8.71
C VAL A 555 55.84 53.13 -7.98
N TRP A 556 55.36 53.01 -6.74
CA TRP A 556 55.05 54.15 -5.89
C TRP A 556 56.32 54.70 -5.23
N PRO A 557 56.53 56.02 -5.18
CA PRO A 557 57.65 56.60 -4.44
C PRO A 557 57.51 56.29 -2.94
N GLU A 558 58.62 56.10 -2.26
CA GLU A 558 58.62 55.88 -0.81
C GLU A 558 58.24 57.15 -0.06
N GLN A 559 57.38 56.99 0.94
CA GLN A 559 56.94 58.08 1.79
C GLN A 559 58.09 58.48 2.73
N PRO A 560 58.42 59.78 2.86
CA PRO A 560 59.40 60.23 3.84
C PRO A 560 58.88 60.02 5.27
N GLU A 561 59.79 59.74 6.20
CA GLU A 561 59.49 59.71 7.64
C GLU A 561 59.06 61.09 8.17
#